data_AF-A0A8I1PPI3-F1
#
_entry.id   AF-A0A8I1PPI3-F1
#
_cell.length_a   1.000
_cell.length_b   1.000
_cell.length_c   1.000
_cell.angle_alpha   90.00
_cell.angle_beta   90.00
_cell.angle_gamma   90.00
#
_symmetry.space_group_name_H-M   'P 1'
#
loop_
_entity.id
_entity.type
_entity.pdbx_description
1 polymer ?
#
loop_
_entity_poly.entity_id
_entity_poly.type
_entity_poly.pdbx_seq_one_letter_code
_entity_poly.pdbx_strand_id
1 'polypeptide(L)'
;MTNTLRARLEAIDLDCEAKATMEVDDLRASARSEDGKFYPPSPQAAEQVWLNLISAKEQEFIQEIAREAEPESVGRTGIQRKEAGATVEQMVDYLFDENRYLDRMQEFYRELGREAQLQGILFEMEPKRLELLDSTYRMGVSDALRKARRNILAKFELSRDPDSPEDAGMLAQWQRYSTLSPWRLITTIVLLSLTSSLIAFIISSEVVQGWLERYGWSAGTGL
;
A
#
# COMPACT_ATOMS: atom_id res chain seq x y z
N MET A 1 9.72 -28.42 0.07
CA MET A 1 9.51 -27.21 0.87
C MET A 1 9.11 -26.00 0.03
N THR A 2 9.69 -25.74 -1.14
CA THR A 2 9.24 -24.69 -2.09
C THR A 2 7.77 -24.83 -2.51
N ASN A 3 7.29 -26.08 -2.70
CA ASN A 3 5.88 -26.36 -2.98
C ASN A 3 4.93 -25.96 -1.83
N THR A 4 5.42 -25.91 -0.59
CA THR A 4 4.60 -25.58 0.60
C THR A 4 4.42 -24.08 0.75
N LEU A 5 5.47 -23.27 0.51
CA LEU A 5 5.33 -21.81 0.46
C LEU A 5 4.46 -21.37 -0.72
N ARG A 6 4.67 -21.97 -1.90
CA ARG A 6 3.83 -21.72 -3.08
C ARG A 6 2.35 -21.91 -2.78
N ALA A 7 1.99 -23.09 -2.26
CA ALA A 7 0.60 -23.40 -1.95
C ALA A 7 -0.01 -22.43 -0.92
N ARG A 8 0.79 -21.93 0.02
CA ARG A 8 0.34 -20.94 1.01
C ARG A 8 0.11 -19.56 0.39
N LEU A 9 1.00 -19.10 -0.49
CA LEU A 9 0.81 -17.85 -1.23
C LEU A 9 -0.39 -17.91 -2.20
N GLU A 10 -0.60 -19.04 -2.85
CA GLU A 10 -1.79 -19.29 -3.68
C GLU A 10 -3.08 -19.29 -2.84
N ALA A 11 -3.07 -19.89 -1.65
CA ALA A 11 -4.20 -19.85 -0.74
C ALA A 11 -4.52 -18.42 -0.29
N ILE A 12 -3.50 -17.62 0.03
CA ILE A 12 -3.66 -16.20 0.37
C ILE A 12 -4.27 -15.42 -0.81
N ASP A 13 -3.80 -15.67 -2.04
CA ASP A 13 -4.39 -15.06 -3.25
C ASP A 13 -5.88 -15.39 -3.35
N LEU A 14 -6.25 -16.65 -3.22
CA LEU A 14 -7.64 -17.10 -3.28
C LEU A 14 -8.50 -16.46 -2.19
N ASP A 15 -8.03 -16.40 -0.95
CA ASP A 15 -8.76 -15.82 0.17
C ASP A 15 -8.97 -14.30 -0.02
N CYS A 16 -7.94 -13.60 -0.48
CA CYS A 16 -8.00 -12.18 -0.78
C CYS A 16 -8.96 -11.89 -1.95
N GLU A 17 -8.86 -12.64 -3.05
CA GLU A 17 -9.76 -12.51 -4.20
C GLU A 17 -11.21 -12.81 -3.81
N ALA A 18 -11.46 -13.84 -2.99
CA ALA A 18 -12.80 -14.17 -2.51
C ALA A 18 -13.42 -13.04 -1.68
N LYS A 19 -12.66 -12.45 -0.75
CA LYS A 19 -13.11 -11.27 0.02
C LYS A 19 -13.46 -10.09 -0.89
N ALA A 20 -12.60 -9.81 -1.88
CA ALA A 20 -12.84 -8.72 -2.83
C ALA A 20 -14.06 -8.98 -3.72
N THR A 21 -14.28 -10.23 -4.14
CA THR A 21 -15.50 -10.63 -4.87
C THR A 21 -16.75 -10.35 -4.03
N MET A 22 -16.74 -10.71 -2.74
CA MET A 22 -17.86 -10.40 -1.85
C MET A 22 -18.10 -8.89 -1.72
N GLU A 23 -17.05 -8.09 -1.55
CA GLU A 23 -17.17 -6.62 -1.48
C GLU A 23 -17.72 -6.01 -2.79
N VAL A 24 -17.34 -6.57 -3.94
CA VAL A 24 -17.88 -6.15 -5.25
C VAL A 24 -19.34 -6.56 -5.41
N ASP A 25 -19.73 -7.74 -4.95
CA ASP A 25 -21.12 -8.17 -4.97
C ASP A 25 -22.00 -7.31 -4.06
N ASP A 26 -21.51 -6.95 -2.86
CA ASP A 26 -22.17 -6.01 -1.96
C ASP A 26 -22.28 -4.61 -2.60
N LEU A 27 -21.23 -4.16 -3.27
CA LEU A 27 -21.25 -2.89 -3.99
C LEU A 27 -22.26 -2.91 -5.13
N ARG A 28 -22.37 -4.02 -5.88
CA ARG A 28 -23.38 -4.23 -6.92
C ARG A 28 -24.78 -4.19 -6.31
N ALA A 29 -25.01 -4.88 -5.19
CA ALA A 29 -26.29 -4.90 -4.49
C ALA A 29 -26.70 -3.52 -3.93
N SER A 30 -25.73 -2.64 -3.66
CA SER A 30 -25.98 -1.26 -3.21
C SER A 30 -26.47 -0.30 -4.31
N ALA A 31 -26.42 -0.72 -5.58
CA ALA A 31 -26.89 0.08 -6.70
C ALA A 31 -28.38 0.41 -6.55
N ARG A 32 -28.74 1.66 -6.86
CA ARG A 32 -30.11 2.14 -6.68
C ARG A 32 -30.87 2.09 -7.99
N SER A 33 -32.15 1.76 -7.91
CA SER A 33 -33.08 1.90 -9.03
C SER A 33 -34.22 2.81 -8.59
N GLU A 34 -34.33 3.98 -9.21
CA GLU A 34 -35.38 4.99 -8.92
C GLU A 34 -35.96 5.49 -10.25
N ASP A 35 -37.27 5.66 -10.33
CA ASP A 35 -37.99 6.21 -11.49
C ASP A 35 -37.64 5.57 -12.86
N GLY A 36 -37.41 4.25 -12.88
CA GLY A 36 -37.04 3.53 -14.11
C GLY A 36 -35.62 3.83 -14.60
N LYS A 37 -34.78 4.42 -13.75
CA LYS A 37 -33.35 4.64 -13.98
C LYS A 37 -32.51 3.82 -13.01
N PHE A 38 -31.37 3.34 -13.51
CA PHE A 38 -30.38 2.59 -12.75
C PHE A 38 -29.21 3.51 -12.43
N TYR A 39 -28.94 3.66 -11.14
CA TYR A 39 -27.85 4.44 -10.58
C TYR A 39 -26.73 3.50 -10.14
N PRO A 40 -25.67 3.37 -10.95
CA PRO A 40 -24.58 2.48 -10.59
C PRO A 40 -23.79 3.05 -9.39
N PRO A 41 -23.11 2.18 -8.63
CA PRO A 41 -22.27 2.60 -7.51
C PRO A 41 -21.12 3.50 -7.98
N SER A 42 -20.57 4.26 -7.03
CA SER A 42 -19.53 5.23 -7.35
C SER A 42 -18.26 4.55 -7.88
N PRO A 43 -17.61 5.13 -8.91
CA PRO A 43 -16.36 4.62 -9.45
C PRO A 43 -15.25 4.51 -8.42
N GLN A 44 -15.19 5.47 -7.50
CA GLN A 44 -14.22 5.49 -6.42
C GLN A 44 -14.43 4.33 -5.45
N ALA A 45 -15.68 3.92 -5.18
CA ALA A 45 -15.94 2.77 -4.34
C ALA A 45 -15.48 1.47 -5.02
N ALA A 46 -15.77 1.30 -6.31
CA ALA A 46 -15.33 0.13 -7.08
C ALA A 46 -13.80 0.05 -7.18
N GLU A 47 -13.13 1.17 -7.48
CA GLU A 47 -11.66 1.27 -7.49
C GLU A 47 -11.07 0.90 -6.12
N GLN A 48 -11.66 1.41 -5.02
CA GLN A 48 -11.15 1.17 -3.68
C GLN A 48 -11.15 -0.32 -3.31
N VAL A 49 -12.16 -1.09 -3.72
CA VAL A 49 -12.19 -2.55 -3.49
C VAL A 49 -10.96 -3.22 -4.11
N TRP A 50 -10.62 -2.88 -5.35
CA TRP A 50 -9.47 -3.45 -6.04
C TRP A 50 -8.13 -2.99 -5.47
N LEU A 51 -8.02 -1.72 -5.04
CA LEU A 51 -6.81 -1.24 -4.37
C LEU A 51 -6.63 -1.87 -2.98
N ASN A 52 -7.74 -2.07 -2.24
CA ASN A 52 -7.73 -2.78 -0.97
C ASN A 52 -7.30 -4.24 -1.14
N LEU A 53 -7.80 -4.92 -2.18
CA LEU A 53 -7.39 -6.28 -2.54
C LEU A 53 -5.87 -6.36 -2.72
N ILE A 54 -5.28 -5.48 -3.53
CA ILE A 54 -3.84 -5.47 -3.79
C ILE A 54 -3.04 -5.24 -2.50
N SER A 55 -3.48 -4.26 -1.69
CA SER A 55 -2.83 -3.91 -0.42
C SER A 55 -2.93 -5.03 0.62
N ALA A 56 -4.09 -5.65 0.77
CA ALA A 56 -4.30 -6.77 1.68
C ALA A 56 -3.44 -7.97 1.29
N LYS A 57 -3.44 -8.32 0.00
CA LYS A 57 -2.62 -9.40 -0.55
C LYS A 57 -1.13 -9.12 -0.38
N GLU A 58 -0.67 -7.89 -0.60
CA GLU A 58 0.71 -7.47 -0.32
C GLU A 58 1.10 -7.74 1.14
N GLN A 59 0.26 -7.31 2.08
CA GLN A 59 0.52 -7.46 3.51
C GLN A 59 0.54 -8.93 3.94
N GLU A 60 -0.42 -9.73 3.49
CA GLU A 60 -0.48 -11.17 3.82
C GLU A 60 0.72 -11.93 3.21
N PHE A 61 1.14 -11.59 1.99
CA PHE A 61 2.34 -12.16 1.36
C PHE A 61 3.61 -11.84 2.15
N ILE A 62 3.79 -10.57 2.55
CA ILE A 62 4.94 -10.14 3.35
C ILE A 62 4.97 -10.88 4.69
N GLN A 63 3.83 -11.04 5.35
CA GLN A 63 3.74 -11.76 6.62
C GLN A 63 4.11 -13.24 6.46
N GLU A 64 3.63 -13.90 5.41
CA GLU A 64 3.92 -15.32 5.18
C GLU A 64 5.40 -15.56 4.81
N ILE A 65 5.99 -14.66 4.02
CA ILE A 65 7.43 -14.68 3.72
C ILE A 65 8.25 -14.48 5.00
N ALA A 66 7.84 -13.55 5.86
CA ALA A 66 8.53 -13.30 7.13
C ALA A 66 8.49 -14.54 8.06
N ARG A 67 7.35 -15.24 8.12
CA ARG A 67 7.20 -16.48 8.91
C ARG A 67 8.11 -17.60 8.41
N GLU A 68 8.22 -17.79 7.10
CA GLU A 68 9.10 -18.80 6.51
C GLU A 68 10.59 -18.48 6.73
N ALA A 69 10.92 -17.20 6.98
CA ALA A 69 12.27 -16.72 7.25
C ALA A 69 12.69 -16.85 8.73
N GLU A 70 11.79 -17.24 9.64
CA GLU A 70 12.13 -17.41 11.06
C GLU A 70 13.14 -18.56 11.29
N PRO A 71 13.99 -18.45 12.34
CA PRO A 71 15.22 -19.23 12.51
C PRO A 71 15.04 -20.72 12.81
N GLU A 72 13.82 -21.27 12.79
CA GLU A 72 13.64 -22.73 12.87
C GLU A 72 13.97 -23.45 11.54
N SER A 73 14.17 -22.72 10.44
CA SER A 73 14.48 -23.29 9.10
C SER A 73 15.99 -23.40 8.78
N VAL A 74 16.83 -23.56 9.81
CA VAL A 74 18.30 -23.74 9.71
C VAL A 74 18.63 -25.08 9.05
N GLY A 75 18.57 -25.12 7.73
CA GLY A 75 18.94 -26.29 6.93
C GLY A 75 19.07 -26.06 5.42
N ARG A 76 18.77 -24.85 4.92
CA ARG A 76 18.85 -24.56 3.47
C ARG A 76 20.29 -24.20 3.07
N THR A 77 20.87 -24.99 2.17
CA THR A 77 22.14 -24.67 1.48
C THR A 77 21.96 -23.45 0.56
N GLY A 78 23.04 -22.74 0.25
CA GLY A 78 23.00 -21.51 -0.58
C GLY A 78 22.37 -21.69 -1.97
N ILE A 79 22.44 -22.91 -2.54
CA ILE A 79 21.81 -23.28 -3.81
C ILE A 79 20.29 -23.37 -3.66
N GLN A 80 19.79 -24.06 -2.63
CA GLN A 80 18.36 -24.18 -2.35
C GLN A 80 17.71 -22.81 -2.04
N ARG A 81 18.48 -21.89 -1.44
CA ARG A 81 18.03 -20.52 -1.17
C ARG A 81 17.86 -19.70 -2.47
N LYS A 82 18.70 -19.94 -3.49
CA LYS A 82 18.62 -19.25 -4.79
C LYS A 82 17.44 -19.74 -5.63
N GLU A 83 17.21 -21.05 -5.66
CA GLU A 83 16.06 -21.65 -6.36
C GLU A 83 14.73 -21.23 -5.71
N ALA A 84 14.68 -21.16 -4.38
CA ALA A 84 13.51 -20.65 -3.66
C ALA A 84 13.22 -19.18 -4.03
N GLY A 85 14.26 -18.35 -4.19
CA GLY A 85 14.09 -16.95 -4.59
C GLY A 85 13.51 -16.77 -5.99
N ALA A 86 14.08 -17.44 -7.00
CA ALA A 86 13.53 -17.40 -8.35
C ALA A 86 12.08 -17.92 -8.41
N THR A 87 11.76 -18.90 -7.55
CA THR A 87 10.41 -19.45 -7.45
C THR A 87 9.42 -18.43 -6.87
N VAL A 88 9.82 -17.67 -5.84
CA VAL A 88 9.00 -16.61 -5.23
C VAL A 88 8.83 -15.43 -6.18
N GLU A 89 9.90 -15.00 -6.86
CA GLU A 89 9.85 -13.94 -7.88
C GLU A 89 8.81 -14.27 -8.96
N GLN A 90 8.90 -15.46 -9.55
CA GLN A 90 7.95 -15.91 -10.57
C GLN A 90 6.50 -15.94 -10.07
N MET A 91 6.28 -16.32 -8.81
CA MET A 91 4.94 -16.31 -8.22
C MET A 91 4.42 -14.90 -7.98
N VAL A 92 5.26 -14.00 -7.49
CA VAL A 92 4.87 -12.60 -7.28
C VAL A 92 4.52 -11.96 -8.62
N ASP A 93 5.33 -12.20 -9.66
CA ASP A 93 5.05 -11.70 -11.01
C ASP A 93 3.75 -12.27 -11.58
N TYR A 94 3.50 -13.59 -11.41
CA TYR A 94 2.27 -14.24 -11.87
C TYR A 94 1.03 -13.77 -11.11
N LEU A 95 1.10 -13.71 -9.78
CA LEU A 95 -0.05 -13.41 -8.93
C LEU A 95 -0.39 -11.92 -8.94
N PHE A 96 0.58 -11.04 -9.15
CA PHE A 96 0.38 -9.60 -9.28
C PHE A 96 0.45 -9.13 -10.73
N ASP A 97 0.17 -10.02 -11.70
CA ASP A 97 0.14 -9.67 -13.11
C ASP A 97 -0.93 -8.61 -13.40
N GLU A 98 -0.57 -7.56 -14.15
CA GLU A 98 -1.46 -6.42 -14.39
C GLU A 98 -2.72 -6.83 -15.18
N ASN A 99 -2.61 -7.81 -16.09
CA ASN A 99 -3.75 -8.24 -16.92
C ASN A 99 -4.87 -8.86 -16.08
N ARG A 100 -4.57 -9.36 -14.88
CA ARG A 100 -5.60 -9.85 -13.94
C ARG A 100 -6.50 -8.75 -13.41
N TYR A 101 -6.07 -7.48 -13.45
CA TYR A 101 -6.74 -6.38 -12.76
C TYR A 101 -7.19 -5.25 -13.68
N LEU A 102 -6.42 -4.93 -14.74
CA LEU A 102 -6.61 -3.72 -15.54
C LEU A 102 -8.01 -3.54 -16.15
N ASP A 103 -8.69 -4.63 -16.50
CA ASP A 103 -9.99 -4.56 -17.17
C ASP A 103 -11.18 -4.70 -16.20
N ARG A 104 -10.93 -4.93 -14.90
CA ARG A 104 -12.01 -5.22 -13.92
C ARG A 104 -12.98 -4.06 -13.75
N MET A 105 -12.52 -2.82 -13.87
CA MET A 105 -13.38 -1.64 -13.77
C MET A 105 -14.36 -1.55 -14.93
N GLN A 106 -13.87 -1.73 -16.15
CA GLN A 106 -14.70 -1.77 -17.35
C GLN A 106 -15.67 -2.95 -17.33
N GLU A 107 -15.21 -4.12 -16.90
CA GLU A 107 -16.03 -5.33 -16.77
C GLU A 107 -17.18 -5.13 -15.78
N PHE A 108 -16.88 -4.58 -14.60
CA PHE A 108 -17.88 -4.29 -13.56
C PHE A 108 -19.02 -3.39 -14.08
N TYR A 109 -18.69 -2.27 -14.73
CA TYR A 109 -19.72 -1.36 -15.26
C TYR A 109 -20.44 -1.92 -16.48
N ARG A 110 -19.76 -2.74 -17.30
CA ARG A 110 -20.39 -3.45 -18.42
C ARG A 110 -21.43 -4.45 -17.92
N GLU A 111 -21.17 -5.16 -16.83
CA GLU A 111 -22.12 -6.10 -16.22
C GLU A 111 -23.33 -5.36 -15.64
N LEU A 112 -23.12 -4.30 -14.88
CA LEU A 112 -24.20 -3.44 -14.36
C LEU A 112 -25.09 -2.89 -15.49
N GLY A 113 -24.49 -2.47 -16.59
CA GLY A 113 -25.22 -2.00 -17.77
C GLY A 113 -26.08 -3.10 -18.41
N ARG A 114 -25.58 -4.34 -18.46
CA ARG A 114 -26.35 -5.50 -18.95
C ARG A 114 -27.51 -5.84 -18.02
N GLU A 115 -27.30 -5.80 -16.70
CA GLU A 115 -28.35 -6.04 -15.71
C GLU A 115 -29.48 -5.01 -15.80
N ALA A 116 -29.13 -3.73 -15.92
CA ALA A 116 -30.10 -2.66 -16.13
C ALA A 116 -30.92 -2.86 -17.42
N GLN A 117 -30.26 -3.26 -18.52
CA GLN A 117 -30.93 -3.58 -19.78
C GLN A 117 -31.90 -4.76 -19.65
N LEU A 118 -31.52 -5.83 -18.94
CA LEU A 118 -32.37 -6.99 -18.71
C LEU A 118 -33.63 -6.63 -17.89
N GLN A 119 -33.52 -5.64 -17.01
CA GLN A 119 -34.63 -5.13 -16.21
C GLN A 119 -35.46 -4.07 -16.94
N GLY A 120 -35.09 -3.68 -18.16
CA GLY A 120 -35.76 -2.63 -18.92
C GLY A 120 -35.56 -1.22 -18.35
N ILE A 121 -34.52 -1.03 -17.53
CA ILE A 121 -34.21 0.20 -16.81
C ILE A 121 -33.13 0.97 -17.59
N LEU A 122 -33.25 2.30 -17.65
CA LEU A 122 -32.25 3.13 -18.31
C LEU A 122 -30.98 3.22 -17.45
N PHE A 123 -29.85 2.77 -17.99
CA PHE A 123 -28.54 2.87 -17.35
C PHE A 123 -27.96 4.27 -17.49
N GLU A 124 -27.87 5.03 -16.40
CA GLU A 124 -27.43 6.43 -16.42
C GLU A 124 -25.90 6.52 -16.24
N MET A 125 -25.16 6.26 -17.32
CA MET A 125 -23.70 6.48 -17.36
C MET A 125 -23.25 6.94 -18.75
N GLU A 126 -22.53 8.08 -18.79
CA GLU A 126 -21.97 8.60 -20.03
C GLU A 126 -20.70 7.82 -20.43
N PRO A 127 -20.58 7.29 -21.66
CA PRO A 127 -19.43 6.50 -22.09
C PRO A 127 -18.08 7.21 -21.91
N LYS A 128 -18.01 8.51 -22.22
CA LYS A 128 -16.79 9.32 -22.06
C LYS A 128 -16.35 9.44 -20.61
N ARG A 129 -17.31 9.52 -19.69
CA ARG A 129 -17.02 9.59 -18.25
C ARG A 129 -16.43 8.25 -17.78
N LEU A 130 -16.97 7.13 -18.25
CA LEU A 130 -16.44 5.81 -17.94
C LEU A 130 -15.01 5.62 -18.46
N GLU A 131 -14.71 6.07 -19.68
CA GLU A 131 -13.37 6.00 -20.27
C GLU A 131 -12.33 6.77 -19.44
N LEU A 132 -12.66 7.98 -18.99
CA LEU A 132 -11.77 8.77 -18.12
C LEU A 132 -11.52 8.06 -16.77
N LEU A 133 -12.57 7.50 -16.17
CA LEU A 133 -12.48 6.76 -14.91
C LEU A 133 -11.64 5.50 -15.06
N ASP A 134 -11.84 4.75 -16.16
CA ASP A 134 -11.06 3.56 -16.49
C ASP A 134 -9.57 3.90 -16.66
N SER A 135 -9.24 5.01 -17.33
CA SER A 135 -7.84 5.43 -17.48
C SER A 135 -7.16 5.74 -16.13
N THR A 136 -7.91 6.36 -15.20
CA THR A 136 -7.42 6.68 -13.85
C THR A 136 -7.24 5.41 -13.03
N TYR A 137 -8.24 4.52 -13.09
CA TYR A 137 -8.20 3.21 -12.46
C TYR A 137 -6.99 2.38 -12.91
N ARG A 138 -6.78 2.24 -14.22
CA ARG A 138 -5.65 1.48 -14.78
C ARG A 138 -4.32 2.02 -14.27
N MET A 139 -4.17 3.34 -14.23
CA MET A 139 -2.96 3.98 -13.70
C MET A 139 -2.75 3.66 -12.21
N GLY A 140 -3.80 3.82 -11.39
CA GLY A 140 -3.76 3.53 -9.96
C GLY A 140 -3.43 2.07 -9.65
N VAL A 141 -4.08 1.15 -10.35
CA VAL A 141 -3.85 -0.30 -10.21
C VAL A 141 -2.45 -0.69 -10.67
N SER A 142 -1.97 -0.25 -11.84
CA SER A 142 -0.61 -0.55 -12.28
C SER A 142 0.44 -0.03 -11.29
N ASP A 143 0.25 1.16 -10.71
CA ASP A 143 1.18 1.67 -9.71
C ASP A 143 1.13 0.87 -8.40
N ALA A 144 -0.07 0.56 -7.92
CA ALA A 144 -0.26 -0.27 -6.73
C ALA A 144 0.36 -1.66 -6.89
N LEU A 145 0.16 -2.33 -8.02
CA LEU A 145 0.75 -3.63 -8.32
C LEU A 145 2.28 -3.55 -8.39
N ARG A 146 2.82 -2.54 -9.09
CA ARG A 146 4.27 -2.32 -9.17
C ARG A 146 4.89 -2.06 -7.80
N LYS A 147 4.20 -1.29 -6.95
CA LYS A 147 4.61 -1.04 -5.56
C LYS A 147 4.59 -2.33 -4.74
N ALA A 148 3.49 -3.08 -4.79
CA ALA A 148 3.34 -4.34 -4.07
C ALA A 148 4.43 -5.36 -4.46
N ARG A 149 4.66 -5.57 -5.77
CA ARG A 149 5.74 -6.45 -6.26
C ARG A 149 7.10 -6.06 -5.68
N ARG A 150 7.47 -4.77 -5.79
CA ARG A 150 8.74 -4.27 -5.23
C ARG A 150 8.85 -4.49 -3.72
N ASN A 151 7.79 -4.21 -2.98
CA ASN A 151 7.80 -4.34 -1.53
C ASN A 151 7.93 -5.79 -1.07
N ILE A 152 7.21 -6.71 -1.72
CA ILE A 152 7.27 -8.15 -1.42
C ILE A 152 8.66 -8.69 -1.71
N LEU A 153 9.22 -8.38 -2.89
CA LEU A 153 10.55 -8.85 -3.28
C LEU A 153 11.64 -8.28 -2.38
N ALA A 154 11.58 -6.99 -2.05
CA ALA A 154 12.54 -6.38 -1.12
C ALA A 154 12.48 -7.04 0.28
N LYS A 155 11.29 -7.39 0.76
CA LYS A 155 11.16 -8.13 2.03
C LYS A 155 11.69 -9.56 1.93
N PHE A 156 11.45 -10.23 0.82
CA PHE A 156 11.98 -11.56 0.57
C PHE A 156 13.52 -11.56 0.52
N GLU A 157 14.13 -10.59 -0.15
CA GLU A 157 15.59 -10.40 -0.18
C GLU A 157 16.17 -10.15 1.22
N LEU A 158 15.51 -9.30 2.01
CA LEU A 158 15.92 -9.02 3.39
C LEU A 158 15.85 -10.28 4.27
N SER A 159 14.78 -11.06 4.13
CA SER A 159 14.61 -12.36 4.80
C SER A 159 15.64 -13.41 4.38
N ARG A 160 16.34 -13.20 3.26
CA ARG A 160 17.35 -14.11 2.71
C ARG A 160 18.72 -13.92 3.35
N ASP A 161 19.00 -12.76 3.93
CA ASP A 161 20.32 -12.38 4.46
C ASP A 161 20.25 -11.98 5.95
N PRO A 162 20.28 -12.95 6.87
CA PRO A 162 20.17 -12.70 8.31
C PRO A 162 21.39 -11.97 8.90
N ASP A 163 22.50 -11.85 8.15
CA ASP A 163 23.75 -11.18 8.57
C ASP A 163 23.78 -9.67 8.21
N SER A 164 22.67 -9.08 7.76
CA SER A 164 22.51 -7.62 7.65
C SER A 164 21.68 -7.04 8.80
N PRO A 165 22.28 -6.83 10.00
CA PRO A 165 21.54 -6.38 11.17
C PRO A 165 21.17 -4.89 11.17
N GLU A 166 21.69 -4.07 10.26
CA GLU A 166 21.47 -2.61 10.30
C GLU A 166 20.35 -2.11 9.36
N ASP A 167 20.17 -2.72 8.20
CA ASP A 167 19.22 -2.22 7.18
C ASP A 167 17.77 -2.65 7.42
N ALA A 168 17.57 -3.80 8.08
CA ALA A 168 16.25 -4.32 8.42
C ALA A 168 15.48 -3.39 9.38
N GLY A 169 16.18 -2.85 10.37
CA GLY A 169 15.63 -1.87 11.31
C GLY A 169 15.29 -0.55 10.62
N MET A 170 16.15 -0.09 9.72
CA MET A 170 15.94 1.14 8.96
C MET A 170 14.73 1.04 8.02
N LEU A 171 14.59 -0.05 7.26
CA LEU A 171 13.45 -0.23 6.34
C LEU A 171 12.13 -0.47 7.06
N ALA A 172 12.14 -1.19 8.19
CA ALA A 172 10.96 -1.33 9.03
C ALA A 172 10.54 0.01 9.65
N GLN A 173 11.50 0.82 10.11
CA GLN A 173 11.24 2.20 10.53
C GLN A 173 10.70 3.02 9.36
N TRP A 174 11.33 2.96 8.19
CA TRP A 174 10.94 3.74 7.01
C TRP A 174 9.54 3.38 6.52
N GLN A 175 9.18 2.10 6.50
CA GLN A 175 7.81 1.66 6.20
C GLN A 175 6.82 2.20 7.23
N ARG A 176 7.15 2.11 8.53
CA ARG A 176 6.32 2.66 9.62
C ARG A 176 6.14 4.17 9.48
N TYR A 177 7.17 4.89 9.04
CA TYR A 177 7.10 6.32 8.72
C TYR A 177 6.32 6.62 7.45
N SER A 178 6.42 5.77 6.41
CA SER A 178 5.70 5.94 5.14
C SER A 178 4.20 5.61 5.24
N THR A 179 3.81 4.79 6.22
CA THR A 179 2.40 4.51 6.54
C THR A 179 1.77 5.54 7.48
N LEU A 180 2.54 6.46 8.06
CA LEU A 180 1.98 7.59 8.80
C LEU A 180 1.33 8.54 7.81
N SER A 181 0.09 8.97 8.09
CA SER A 181 -0.65 9.82 7.16
C SER A 181 0.16 11.06 6.78
N PRO A 182 0.10 11.54 5.51
CA PRO A 182 0.86 12.69 5.04
C PRO A 182 0.72 13.94 5.92
N TRP A 183 -0.44 14.06 6.58
CA TRP A 183 -0.76 15.10 7.54
C TRP A 183 0.14 15.10 8.77
N ARG A 184 0.54 13.93 9.29
CA ARG A 184 1.46 13.86 10.43
C ARG A 184 2.85 14.33 10.06
N LEU A 185 3.34 13.99 8.87
CA LEU A 185 4.63 14.47 8.35
C LEU A 185 4.69 16.00 8.25
N ILE A 186 3.63 16.61 7.71
CA ILE A 186 3.49 18.07 7.65
C ILE A 186 3.51 18.66 9.07
N THR A 187 2.74 18.10 10.01
CA THR A 187 2.74 18.60 11.40
C THR A 187 4.11 18.48 12.06
N THR A 188 4.86 17.41 11.84
CA THR A 188 6.20 17.24 12.42
C THR A 188 7.22 18.21 11.83
N ILE A 189 7.15 18.49 10.52
CA ILE A 189 8.04 19.46 9.86
C ILE A 189 7.74 20.87 10.37
N VAL A 190 6.45 21.22 10.50
CA VAL A 190 6.02 22.51 11.07
C VAL A 190 6.46 22.62 12.53
N LEU A 191 6.31 21.57 13.33
CA LEU A 191 6.74 21.55 14.73
C LEU A 191 8.27 21.72 14.85
N LEU A 192 9.04 21.00 14.04
CA LEU A 192 10.50 21.12 13.98
C LEU A 192 10.93 22.53 13.57
N SER A 193 10.29 23.10 12.54
CA SER A 193 10.55 24.47 12.10
C SER A 193 10.23 25.48 13.21
N LEU A 194 9.09 25.34 13.90
CA LEU A 194 8.72 26.18 15.03
C LEU A 194 9.71 26.06 16.19
N THR A 195 10.12 24.84 16.55
CA THR A 195 11.12 24.65 17.61
C THR A 195 12.47 25.25 17.24
N SER A 196 12.90 25.12 15.98
CA SER A 196 14.14 25.73 15.49
C SER A 196 14.06 27.26 15.51
N SER A 197 12.93 27.85 15.09
CA SER A 197 12.72 29.29 15.15
C SER A 197 12.65 29.81 16.58
N LEU A 198 12.08 29.03 17.51
CA LEU A 198 11.96 29.40 18.92
C LEU A 198 13.33 29.33 19.62
N ILE A 199 14.17 28.35 19.29
CA ILE A 199 15.57 28.29 19.73
C ILE A 199 16.37 29.48 19.16
N ALA A 200 16.24 29.77 17.87
CA ALA A 200 16.91 30.91 17.26
C ALA A 200 16.48 32.24 17.92
N PHE A 201 15.19 32.40 18.21
CA PHE A 201 14.64 33.56 18.92
C PHE A 201 15.18 33.68 20.35
N ILE A 202 15.31 32.57 21.08
CA ILE A 202 15.91 32.53 22.42
C ILE A 202 17.38 32.97 22.37
N ILE A 203 18.15 32.48 21.39
CA ILE A 203 19.57 32.83 21.25
C ILE A 203 19.76 34.30 20.85
N SER A 204 18.89 34.83 19.98
CA SER A 204 18.95 36.21 19.51
C SER A 204 18.31 37.23 20.44
N SER A 205 17.65 36.79 21.52
CA SER A 205 16.96 37.69 22.45
C SER A 205 17.91 38.21 23.52
N GLU A 206 18.22 39.50 23.45
CA GLU A 206 19.04 40.22 24.44
C GLU A 206 18.44 40.12 25.87
N VAL A 207 17.11 39.98 25.98
CA VAL A 207 16.41 39.83 27.27
C VAL A 207 16.74 38.49 27.94
N VAL A 208 16.86 37.42 27.16
CA VAL A 208 17.20 36.08 27.69
C VAL A 208 18.69 35.98 27.97
N GLN A 209 19.54 36.57 27.12
CA GLN A 209 20.99 36.68 27.38
C GLN A 209 21.26 37.43 28.69
N GLY A 210 20.60 38.58 28.91
CA GLY A 210 20.73 39.33 30.16
C GLY A 210 20.18 38.60 31.40
N TRP A 211 19.21 37.68 31.23
CA TRP A 211 18.72 36.83 32.31
C TRP A 211 19.68 35.67 32.62
N LEU A 212 20.30 35.07 31.61
CA LEU A 212 21.31 34.01 31.74
C LEU A 212 22.61 34.51 32.36
N GLU A 213 23.06 35.72 32.01
CA GLU A 213 24.23 36.37 32.64
C GLU A 213 24.02 36.59 34.14
N ARG A 214 22.78 36.89 34.56
CA ARG A 214 22.39 37.04 35.97
C ARG A 214 22.50 35.75 36.79
N TYR A 215 22.44 34.59 36.13
CA TYR A 215 22.63 33.27 36.74
C TYR A 215 24.05 32.72 36.54
N GLY A 216 24.99 33.55 36.06
CA GLY A 216 26.42 33.21 35.97
C GLY A 216 26.81 32.43 34.71
N TRP A 217 25.93 32.32 33.73
CA TRP A 217 26.24 31.71 32.44
C TRP A 217 26.65 32.81 31.47
N SER A 218 27.95 33.11 31.38
CA SER A 218 28.45 33.93 30.28
C SER A 218 28.55 33.06 29.03
N ALA A 219 27.84 33.43 27.97
CA ALA A 219 28.17 32.96 26.64
C ALA A 219 29.52 33.59 26.29
N GLY A 220 30.61 32.88 26.58
CA GLY A 220 31.95 33.32 26.23
C GLY A 220 32.02 33.62 24.74
N THR A 221 32.17 34.90 24.41
CA THR A 221 32.63 35.33 23.10
C THR A 221 34.12 35.00 23.00
N GLY A 222 34.41 33.74 22.67
CA GLY A 222 35.72 33.33 22.18
C GLY A 222 35.74 33.53 20.66
N LEU A 223 36.43 34.60 20.25
CA LEU A 223 37.04 34.88 18.92
C LEU A 223 36.44 34.20 17.68
#